data_AF-A0A7C1DL73-F1
#
_entry.id   AF-A0A7C1DL73-F1
#
_cell.length_a   1.000
_cell.length_b   1.000
_cell.length_c   1.000
_cell.angle_alpha   90.00
_cell.angle_beta   90.00
_cell.angle_gamma   90.00
#
_symmetry.space_group_name_H-M   'P 1'
#
loop_
_entity.id
_entity.type
_entity.pdbx_description
1 polymer ?
#
loop_
_entity_poly.entity_id
_entity_poly.type
_entity_poly.pdbx_seq_one_letter_code
_entity_poly.pdbx_strand_id
1 'polypeptide(L)'
;MKVTTPRMGLCYLGYRRFLEGFGHEVFIPPPPTKHTLSLGTKYSPEFVCFPFKIITGQYLQVLERHPEIEAIFTSGGRGPCRAGLYGVLHRQILAERGRHLELYLLEPPVLANIKRMSPGMTWWRRIRNTLYAWRLLLAVEEVERLSHFYRPREAVPGATDRAMARALAHVEKIPAIRSLRRLTKSLARHFARSVPVKEGFEPLRVGIVGEIFVVLDDFANCDIERTLG
;
A
#
# COMPACT_ATOMS: atom_id res chain seq x y z
N MET A 1 -15.64 13.33 2.84
CA MET A 1 -15.45 12.32 3.90
C MET A 1 -13.98 12.12 4.13
N LYS A 2 -13.62 11.93 5.39
CA LYS A 2 -12.28 11.58 5.87
C LYS A 2 -12.15 10.06 5.94
N VAL A 3 -11.21 9.49 5.18
CA VAL A 3 -11.10 8.05 4.94
C VAL A 3 -9.70 7.56 5.25
N THR A 4 -9.57 6.37 5.85
CA THR A 4 -8.28 5.69 6.01
C THR A 4 -8.23 4.37 5.25
N THR A 5 -7.02 3.88 5.00
CA THR A 5 -6.74 2.65 4.27
C THR A 5 -5.43 2.04 4.79
N PRO A 6 -5.26 0.70 4.82
CA PRO A 6 -4.04 0.10 5.32
C PRO A 6 -2.89 0.29 4.34
N ARG A 7 -1.64 0.09 4.80
CA ARG A 7 -0.47 0.26 3.92
C ARG A 7 -0.35 -0.83 2.86
N MET A 8 -0.35 -2.10 3.32
CA MET A 8 -0.12 -3.29 2.51
C MET A 8 1.06 -3.11 1.54
N GLY A 9 2.28 -2.98 2.08
CA GLY A 9 3.46 -2.61 1.28
C GLY A 9 3.32 -1.21 0.67
N LEU A 10 3.61 -1.07 -0.62
CA LEU A 10 3.46 0.19 -1.36
C LEU A 10 2.08 0.38 -2.02
N CYS A 11 1.15 -0.57 -1.87
CA CYS A 11 -0.18 -0.50 -2.49
C CYS A 11 -1.00 0.71 -2.03
N TYR A 12 -0.78 1.21 -0.80
CA TYR A 12 -1.46 2.40 -0.30
C TYR A 12 -1.25 3.64 -1.15
N LEU A 13 -0.17 3.75 -1.93
CA LEU A 13 0.05 4.87 -2.83
C LEU A 13 -1.04 4.91 -3.91
N GLY A 14 -1.38 3.75 -4.46
CA GLY A 14 -2.49 3.59 -5.39
C GLY A 14 -3.84 3.86 -4.73
N TYR A 15 -4.06 3.31 -3.53
CA TYR A 15 -5.32 3.50 -2.80
C TYR A 15 -5.55 4.95 -2.41
N ARG A 16 -4.52 5.62 -1.91
CA ARG A 16 -4.52 7.05 -1.64
C ARG A 16 -4.92 7.83 -2.88
N ARG A 17 -4.22 7.60 -4.00
CA ARG A 17 -4.52 8.31 -5.25
C ARG A 17 -5.94 8.05 -5.76
N PHE A 18 -6.41 6.81 -5.62
CA PHE A 18 -7.77 6.43 -5.96
C PHE A 18 -8.79 7.21 -5.13
N LEU A 19 -8.67 7.17 -3.81
CA LEU A 19 -9.58 7.83 -2.87
C LEU A 19 -9.57 9.36 -3.01
N GLU A 20 -8.40 9.98 -3.12
CA GLU A 20 -8.26 11.42 -3.37
C GLU A 20 -8.92 11.81 -4.69
N GLY A 21 -8.72 11.01 -5.75
CA GLY A 21 -9.39 11.23 -7.04
C GLY A 21 -10.91 11.16 -6.93
N PHE A 22 -11.43 10.39 -5.97
CA PHE A 22 -12.85 10.27 -5.68
C PHE A 22 -13.40 11.40 -4.79
N GLY A 23 -12.54 12.32 -4.35
CA GLY A 23 -12.90 13.50 -3.56
C GLY A 23 -12.86 13.26 -2.05
N HIS A 24 -12.14 12.25 -1.60
CA HIS A 24 -11.95 11.97 -0.17
C HIS A 24 -10.66 12.59 0.36
N GLU A 25 -10.68 12.99 1.62
CA GLU A 25 -9.47 13.32 2.37
C GLU A 25 -8.91 12.02 2.96
N VAL A 26 -7.65 11.68 2.67
CA VAL A 26 -7.10 10.35 2.96
C VAL A 26 -6.03 10.40 4.04
N PHE A 27 -6.24 9.62 5.10
CA PHE A 27 -5.35 9.49 6.24
C PHE A 27 -4.62 8.15 6.16
N ILE A 28 -3.31 8.19 5.90
CA ILE A 28 -2.48 6.98 5.78
C ILE A 28 -1.82 6.68 7.12
N PRO A 29 -1.92 5.45 7.64
CA PRO A 29 -1.23 5.07 8.86
C PRO A 29 0.30 5.12 8.67
N PRO A 30 1.06 5.38 9.74
CA PRO A 30 2.52 5.31 9.68
C PRO A 30 3.00 3.91 9.29
N PRO A 31 4.26 3.75 8.84
CA PRO A 31 4.88 2.45 8.68
C PRO A 31 4.70 1.59 9.95
N PRO A 32 4.38 0.28 9.82
CA PRO A 32 4.18 -0.57 10.99
C PRO A 32 5.42 -0.63 11.87
N THR A 33 5.19 -0.76 13.17
CA THR A 33 6.22 -0.94 14.19
C THR A 33 5.83 -2.07 15.13
N LYS A 34 6.74 -2.46 16.04
CA LYS A 34 6.40 -3.38 17.13
C LYS A 34 5.22 -2.88 17.98
N HIS A 35 5.09 -1.57 18.13
CA HIS A 35 3.93 -0.96 18.79
C HIS A 35 2.64 -1.15 18.00
N THR A 36 2.67 -0.96 16.66
CA THR A 36 1.54 -1.26 15.76
C THR A 36 1.09 -2.72 15.91
N LEU A 37 2.03 -3.66 15.86
CA LEU A 37 1.74 -5.09 16.03
C LEU A 37 1.17 -5.41 17.43
N SER A 38 1.74 -4.82 18.48
CA SER A 38 1.28 -5.04 19.86
C SER A 38 -0.16 -4.55 20.04
N LEU A 39 -0.47 -3.36 19.51
CA LEU A 39 -1.80 -2.79 19.53
C LEU A 39 -2.80 -3.66 18.76
N GLY A 40 -2.42 -4.10 17.56
CA GLY A 40 -3.21 -5.01 16.76
C GLY A 40 -3.47 -6.35 17.44
N THR A 41 -2.45 -6.95 18.03
CA THR A 41 -2.54 -8.23 18.75
C THR A 41 -3.46 -8.13 19.95
N LYS A 42 -3.41 -7.03 20.71
CA LYS A 42 -4.25 -6.79 21.88
C LYS A 42 -5.76 -6.81 21.57
N TYR A 43 -6.14 -6.35 20.38
CA TYR A 43 -7.56 -6.17 20.01
C TYR A 43 -8.03 -7.12 18.90
N SER A 44 -7.16 -8.01 18.45
CA SER A 44 -7.51 -9.04 17.48
C SER A 44 -7.78 -10.36 18.20
N PRO A 45 -8.68 -11.20 17.66
CA PRO A 45 -8.79 -12.58 18.12
C PRO A 45 -7.44 -13.32 18.05
N GLU A 46 -7.24 -14.31 18.92
CA GLU A 46 -5.96 -15.03 18.98
C GLU A 46 -5.63 -15.73 17.66
N PHE A 47 -6.62 -16.41 17.07
CA PHE A 47 -6.50 -17.29 15.90
C PHE A 47 -6.52 -16.59 14.54
N VAL A 48 -6.62 -15.26 14.48
CA VAL A 48 -6.54 -14.54 13.20
C VAL A 48 -5.09 -14.43 12.74
N CYS A 49 -4.89 -14.46 11.42
CA CYS A 49 -3.56 -14.44 10.83
C CYS A 49 -2.82 -13.12 11.09
N PHE A 50 -1.48 -13.21 11.03
CA PHE A 50 -0.57 -12.10 11.33
C PHE A 50 -0.87 -10.79 10.57
N PRO A 51 -1.22 -10.80 9.26
CA PRO A 51 -1.57 -9.57 8.54
C PRO A 51 -2.75 -8.82 9.13
N PHE A 52 -3.77 -9.54 9.62
CA PHE A 52 -4.94 -8.92 10.26
C PHE A 52 -4.52 -8.11 11.49
N LYS A 53 -3.61 -8.66 12.29
CA LYS A 53 -3.11 -8.00 13.50
C LYS A 53 -2.39 -6.71 13.13
N ILE A 54 -1.52 -6.72 12.11
CA ILE A 54 -0.84 -5.51 11.65
C ILE A 54 -1.84 -4.45 11.15
N ILE A 55 -2.79 -4.84 10.30
CA ILE A 55 -3.80 -3.94 9.74
C ILE A 55 -4.70 -3.35 10.85
N THR A 56 -5.12 -4.17 11.83
CA THR A 56 -5.87 -3.70 13.00
C THR A 56 -5.08 -2.64 13.76
N GLY A 57 -3.79 -2.90 14.01
CA GLY A 57 -2.89 -1.93 14.65
C GLY A 57 -2.79 -0.62 13.89
N GLN A 58 -2.67 -0.68 12.55
CA GLN A 58 -2.64 0.51 11.70
C GLN A 58 -3.92 1.34 11.82
N TYR A 59 -5.09 0.71 11.76
CA TYR A 59 -6.36 1.42 11.92
C TYR A 59 -6.48 2.06 13.30
N LEU A 60 -6.11 1.35 14.37
CA LEU A 60 -6.19 1.90 15.71
C LEU A 60 -5.26 3.11 15.89
N GLN A 61 -4.03 3.05 15.37
CA GLN A 61 -3.07 4.16 15.45
C GLN A 61 -3.53 5.40 14.69
N VAL A 62 -4.09 5.23 13.49
CA VAL A 62 -4.56 6.38 12.71
C VAL A 62 -5.84 6.97 13.30
N LEU A 63 -6.75 6.14 13.82
CA LEU A 63 -7.99 6.59 14.45
C LEU A 63 -7.77 7.27 15.80
N GLU A 64 -6.70 6.91 16.53
CA GLU A 64 -6.30 7.59 17.77
C GLU A 64 -5.83 9.04 17.49
N ARG A 65 -5.09 9.24 16.39
CA ARG A 65 -4.59 10.56 15.98
C ARG A 65 -5.63 11.39 15.25
N HIS A 66 -6.54 10.72 14.54
CA HIS A 66 -7.55 11.32 13.67
C HIS A 66 -8.95 10.75 14.00
N PRO A 67 -9.52 11.11 15.17
CA PRO A 67 -10.86 10.67 15.57
C PRO A 67 -11.98 11.17 14.65
N GLU A 68 -11.68 12.10 13.74
CA GLU A 68 -12.59 12.62 12.73
C GLU A 68 -12.75 11.73 11.49
N ILE A 69 -11.98 10.63 11.37
CA ILE A 69 -12.13 9.68 10.25
C ILE A 69 -13.52 9.02 10.32
N GLU A 70 -14.18 8.99 9.17
CA GLU A 70 -15.58 8.54 9.00
C GLU A 70 -15.66 7.16 8.34
N ALA A 71 -14.63 6.77 7.57
CA ALA A 71 -14.67 5.53 6.80
C ALA A 71 -13.31 4.83 6.66
N ILE A 72 -13.37 3.52 6.43
CA ILE A 72 -12.23 2.67 6.07
C ILE A 72 -12.44 2.16 4.63
N PHE A 73 -11.40 2.28 3.81
CA PHE A 73 -11.29 1.63 2.52
C PHE A 73 -10.25 0.50 2.58
N THR A 74 -10.63 -0.71 2.18
CA THR A 74 -9.71 -1.85 2.21
C THR A 74 -10.05 -2.88 1.14
N SER A 75 -9.13 -3.82 0.90
CA SER A 75 -9.40 -4.97 0.03
C SER A 75 -10.37 -5.93 0.72
N GLY A 76 -11.37 -6.38 -0.02
CA GLY A 76 -12.21 -7.49 0.39
C GLY A 76 -11.80 -8.77 -0.34
N GLY A 77 -12.70 -9.74 -0.44
CA GLY A 77 -12.39 -10.96 -1.16
C GLY A 77 -13.47 -12.03 -1.06
N ARG A 78 -13.67 -12.75 -2.17
CA ARG A 78 -14.53 -13.95 -2.25
C ARG A 78 -13.70 -15.22 -2.52
N GLY A 79 -12.50 -15.28 -1.96
CA GLY A 79 -11.58 -16.41 -2.10
C GLY A 79 -11.54 -17.27 -0.84
N PRO A 80 -10.77 -18.38 -0.84
CA PRO A 80 -10.57 -19.22 0.34
C PRO A 80 -9.81 -18.51 1.47
N CYS A 81 -9.22 -17.35 1.18
CA CYS A 81 -8.44 -16.57 2.14
C CYS A 81 -9.34 -15.87 3.16
N ARG A 82 -8.93 -15.90 4.44
CA ARG A 82 -9.59 -15.18 5.55
C ARG A 82 -9.62 -13.66 5.35
N ALA A 83 -8.81 -13.12 4.44
CA ALA A 83 -8.83 -11.70 4.05
C ALA A 83 -10.24 -11.20 3.67
N GLY A 84 -11.08 -12.05 3.08
CA GLY A 84 -12.47 -11.71 2.77
C GLY A 84 -13.33 -11.34 3.99
N LEU A 85 -12.95 -11.82 5.19
CA LEU A 85 -13.64 -11.54 6.45
C LEU A 85 -13.06 -10.33 7.19
N TYR A 86 -11.92 -9.79 6.73
CA TYR A 86 -11.21 -8.74 7.45
C TYR A 86 -12.08 -7.52 7.69
N GLY A 87 -12.77 -7.06 6.64
CA GLY A 87 -13.63 -5.89 6.74
C GLY A 87 -14.70 -6.02 7.82
N VAL A 88 -15.41 -7.15 7.85
CA VAL A 88 -16.48 -7.41 8.81
C VAL A 88 -15.95 -7.45 10.24
N LEU A 89 -14.82 -8.15 10.45
CA LEU A 89 -14.20 -8.24 11.78
C LEU A 89 -13.65 -6.89 12.25
N HIS A 90 -12.96 -6.13 11.40
CA HIS A 90 -12.50 -4.79 11.76
C HIS A 90 -13.67 -3.87 12.12
N ARG A 91 -14.79 -3.93 11.38
CA ARG A 91 -15.99 -3.15 11.70
C ARG A 91 -16.53 -3.50 13.07
N GLN A 92 -16.58 -4.79 13.42
CA GLN A 92 -17.04 -5.22 14.74
C GLN A 92 -16.09 -4.75 15.86
N ILE A 93 -14.77 -5.00 15.72
CA ILE A 93 -13.76 -4.60 16.70
C ILE A 93 -13.79 -3.08 16.94
N LEU A 94 -13.98 -2.29 15.89
CA LEU A 94 -14.06 -0.83 16.02
C LEU A 94 -15.40 -0.38 16.65
N ALA A 95 -16.52 -1.02 16.30
CA ALA A 95 -17.82 -0.72 16.88
C ALA A 95 -17.87 -1.01 18.40
N GLU A 96 -17.28 -2.11 18.85
CA GLU A 96 -17.12 -2.44 20.29
C GLU A 96 -16.31 -1.38 21.06
N ARG A 97 -15.58 -0.52 20.35
CA ARG A 97 -14.79 0.58 20.88
C ARG A 97 -15.46 1.95 20.66
N GLY A 98 -16.75 1.97 20.30
CA GLY A 98 -17.53 3.18 20.05
C GLY A 98 -17.21 3.88 18.72
N ARG A 99 -16.53 3.19 17.78
CA ARG A 99 -16.17 3.74 16.47
C ARG A 99 -17.01 3.09 15.37
N HIS A 100 -18.09 3.76 14.97
CA HIS A 100 -18.94 3.34 13.87
C HIS A 100 -18.48 3.99 12.57
N LEU A 101 -17.67 3.27 11.80
CA LEU A 101 -17.11 3.74 10.53
C LEU A 101 -17.80 3.08 9.34
N GLU A 102 -17.97 3.84 8.27
CA GLU A 102 -18.37 3.29 6.97
C GLU A 102 -17.26 2.40 6.42
N LEU A 103 -17.62 1.23 5.89
CA LEU A 103 -16.65 0.27 5.36
C LEU A 103 -16.82 0.13 3.86
N TYR A 104 -15.81 0.50 3.09
CA TYR A 104 -15.74 0.34 1.65
C TYR A 104 -14.78 -0.80 1.28
N LEU A 105 -15.33 -1.89 0.76
CA LEU A 105 -14.57 -3.07 0.35
C LEU A 105 -14.34 -3.06 -1.16
N LEU A 106 -13.10 -3.23 -1.57
CA LEU A 106 -12.76 -3.52 -2.95
C LEU A 106 -12.97 -5.02 -3.23
N GLU A 107 -14.23 -5.41 -3.43
CA GLU A 107 -14.64 -6.79 -3.72
C GLU A 107 -15.86 -6.84 -4.65
N PRO A 108 -16.13 -7.97 -5.32
CA PRO A 108 -17.33 -8.13 -6.12
C PRO A 108 -18.61 -7.96 -5.28
N PRO A 109 -19.61 -7.15 -5.71
CA PRO A 109 -19.64 -6.36 -6.95
C PRO A 109 -18.93 -4.99 -6.81
N VAL A 110 -17.72 -4.89 -7.37
CA VAL A 110 -16.81 -3.73 -7.22
C VAL A 110 -17.47 -2.41 -7.63
N LEU A 111 -18.22 -2.42 -8.73
CA LEU A 111 -18.90 -1.24 -9.27
C LEU A 111 -19.92 -0.64 -8.30
N ALA A 112 -20.62 -1.46 -7.52
CA ALA A 112 -21.59 -0.98 -6.55
C ALA A 112 -20.89 -0.24 -5.40
N ASN A 113 -19.79 -0.80 -4.89
CA ASN A 113 -18.99 -0.18 -3.83
C ASN A 113 -18.36 1.13 -4.30
N ILE A 114 -17.80 1.16 -5.52
CA ILE A 114 -17.27 2.39 -6.14
C ILE A 114 -18.36 3.45 -6.30
N LYS A 115 -19.58 3.07 -6.70
CA LYS A 115 -20.72 4.00 -6.80
C LYS A 115 -21.07 4.59 -5.44
N ARG A 116 -21.15 3.75 -4.39
CA ARG A 116 -21.47 4.15 -3.01
C ARG A 116 -20.44 5.11 -2.42
N MET A 117 -19.16 4.96 -2.75
CA MET A 117 -18.11 5.86 -2.26
C MET A 117 -18.28 7.30 -2.74
N SER A 118 -18.82 7.51 -3.94
CA SER A 118 -18.89 8.85 -4.53
C SER A 118 -20.13 9.04 -5.40
N PRO A 119 -21.36 9.04 -4.83
CA PRO A 119 -22.61 8.95 -5.58
C PRO A 119 -22.76 10.01 -6.69
N GLY A 120 -22.32 11.25 -6.46
CA GLY A 120 -22.42 12.37 -7.42
C GLY A 120 -21.36 12.39 -8.53
N MET A 121 -20.45 11.40 -8.61
CA MET A 121 -19.40 11.40 -9.62
C MET A 121 -19.84 10.76 -10.94
N THR A 122 -19.57 11.45 -12.06
CA THR A 122 -19.82 10.95 -13.41
C THR A 122 -19.01 9.68 -13.72
N TRP A 123 -19.56 8.82 -14.58
CA TRP A 123 -18.91 7.58 -15.01
C TRP A 123 -17.51 7.80 -15.61
N TRP A 124 -17.39 8.81 -16.49
CA TRP A 124 -16.11 9.19 -17.10
C TRP A 124 -15.05 9.58 -16.07
N ARG A 125 -15.43 10.35 -15.04
CA ARG A 125 -14.50 10.76 -13.98
C ARG A 125 -14.06 9.58 -13.12
N ARG A 126 -14.97 8.63 -12.83
CA ARG A 126 -14.64 7.37 -12.15
C ARG A 126 -13.59 6.58 -12.92
N ILE A 127 -13.86 6.27 -14.19
CA ILE A 127 -12.91 5.52 -15.04
C ILE A 127 -11.55 6.23 -15.07
N ARG A 128 -11.54 7.54 -15.34
CA ARG A 128 -10.30 8.31 -15.44
C ARG A 128 -9.47 8.23 -14.15
N ASN A 129 -10.11 8.38 -12.99
CA ASN A 129 -9.44 8.34 -11.70
C ASN A 129 -8.97 6.91 -11.33
N THR A 130 -9.77 5.88 -11.62
CA THR A 130 -9.37 4.48 -11.46
C THR A 130 -8.16 4.15 -12.34
N LEU A 131 -8.21 4.53 -13.62
CA LEU A 131 -7.09 4.34 -14.54
C LEU A 131 -5.84 5.10 -14.10
N TYR A 132 -6.00 6.29 -13.50
CA TYR A 132 -4.88 7.00 -12.91
C TYR A 132 -4.23 6.17 -11.80
N ALA A 133 -5.02 5.77 -10.79
CA ALA A 133 -4.52 5.02 -9.65
C ALA A 133 -3.84 3.71 -10.09
N TRP A 134 -4.43 3.01 -11.07
CA TRP A 134 -3.83 1.83 -11.68
C TRP A 134 -2.47 2.12 -12.34
N ARG A 135 -2.36 3.20 -13.13
CA ARG A 135 -1.08 3.58 -13.74
C ARG A 135 -0.04 4.03 -12.72
N LEU A 136 -0.47 4.56 -11.57
CA LEU A 136 0.42 4.89 -10.46
C LEU A 136 0.96 3.61 -9.82
N LEU A 137 0.12 2.61 -9.58
CA LEU A 137 0.56 1.30 -9.08
C LEU A 137 1.59 0.65 -10.01
N LEU A 138 1.35 0.65 -11.33
CA LEU A 138 2.34 0.14 -12.29
C LEU A 138 3.68 0.90 -12.26
N ALA A 139 3.66 2.20 -11.96
CA ALA A 139 4.89 2.98 -11.82
C ALA A 139 5.62 2.65 -10.51
N VAL A 140 4.88 2.41 -9.42
CA VAL A 140 5.42 1.95 -8.13
C VAL A 140 6.04 0.56 -8.27
N GLU A 141 5.34 -0.37 -8.92
CA GLU A 141 5.84 -1.73 -9.20
C GLU A 141 7.15 -1.69 -10.01
N GLU A 142 7.25 -0.80 -11.00
CA GLU A 142 8.50 -0.61 -11.75
C GLU A 142 9.64 -0.06 -10.87
N VAL A 143 9.33 0.82 -9.91
CA VAL A 143 10.32 1.28 -8.93
C VAL A 143 10.79 0.12 -8.04
N GLU A 144 9.88 -0.70 -7.53
CA GLU A 144 10.21 -1.89 -6.73
C GLU A 144 11.08 -2.87 -7.52
N ARG A 145 10.66 -3.20 -8.75
CA ARG A 145 11.40 -4.09 -9.65
C ARG A 145 12.83 -3.60 -9.93
N LEU A 146 12.99 -2.29 -10.15
CA LEU A 146 14.31 -1.69 -10.32
C LEU A 146 15.11 -1.75 -9.01
N SER A 147 14.48 -1.52 -7.86
CA SER A 147 15.15 -1.63 -6.57
C SER A 147 15.71 -3.04 -6.34
N HIS A 148 14.95 -4.09 -6.64
CA HIS A 148 15.42 -5.49 -6.56
C HIS A 148 16.57 -5.79 -7.52
N PHE A 149 16.62 -5.12 -8.68
CA PHE A 149 17.73 -5.28 -9.61
C PHE A 149 19.01 -4.58 -9.10
N TYR A 150 18.90 -3.34 -8.62
CA TYR A 150 20.06 -2.52 -8.26
C TYR A 150 20.60 -2.81 -6.87
N ARG A 151 19.76 -3.20 -5.91
CA ARG A 151 20.13 -3.38 -4.50
C ARG A 151 21.24 -4.41 -4.26
N PRO A 152 21.24 -5.64 -4.81
CA PRO A 152 22.37 -6.56 -4.60
C PRO A 152 23.63 -6.09 -5.32
N ARG A 153 23.45 -5.23 -6.34
CA ARG A 153 24.50 -4.74 -7.23
C ARG A 153 25.12 -3.44 -6.74
N GLU A 154 24.59 -2.80 -5.70
CA GLU A 154 25.05 -1.47 -5.31
C GLU A 154 26.48 -1.49 -4.75
N ALA A 155 27.33 -0.59 -5.25
CA ALA A 155 28.70 -0.40 -4.75
C ALA A 155 28.73 0.43 -3.47
N VAL A 156 27.74 1.31 -3.27
CA VAL A 156 27.59 2.14 -2.07
C VAL A 156 26.33 1.70 -1.32
N PRO A 157 26.45 1.18 -0.09
CA PRO A 157 25.31 0.76 0.70
C PRO A 157 24.22 1.84 0.83
N GLY A 158 22.97 1.44 0.63
CA GLY A 158 21.78 2.28 0.68
C GLY A 158 21.63 3.25 -0.49
N ALA A 159 22.47 3.18 -1.53
CA ALA A 159 22.28 4.00 -2.73
C ALA A 159 20.94 3.68 -3.42
N THR A 160 20.58 2.41 -3.45
CA THR A 160 19.31 1.93 -4.01
C THR A 160 18.11 2.45 -3.22
N ASP A 161 18.19 2.45 -1.89
CA ASP A 161 17.14 3.02 -1.03
C ASP A 161 16.91 4.50 -1.30
N ARG A 162 17.99 5.26 -1.41
CA ARG A 162 17.92 6.69 -1.71
C ARG A 162 17.36 6.94 -3.11
N ALA A 163 17.67 6.10 -4.09
CA ALA A 163 17.10 6.19 -5.44
C ALA A 163 15.60 5.84 -5.43
N MET A 164 15.22 4.75 -4.76
CA MET A 164 13.83 4.31 -4.60
C MET A 164 12.98 5.38 -3.92
N ALA A 165 13.42 5.91 -2.77
CA ALA A 165 12.70 6.96 -2.05
C ALA A 165 12.49 8.22 -2.91
N ARG A 166 13.50 8.65 -3.67
CA ARG A 166 13.39 9.77 -4.61
C ARG A 166 12.42 9.48 -5.76
N ALA A 167 12.46 8.27 -6.31
CA ALA A 167 11.58 7.84 -7.38
C ALA A 167 10.12 7.80 -6.92
N LEU A 168 9.83 7.19 -5.76
CA LEU A 168 8.48 7.15 -5.17
C LEU A 168 7.94 8.55 -4.89
N ALA A 169 8.75 9.42 -4.26
CA ALA A 169 8.38 10.81 -4.01
C ALA A 169 8.06 11.59 -5.29
N HIS A 170 8.70 11.23 -6.42
CA HIS A 170 8.39 11.84 -7.71
C HIS A 170 7.14 11.24 -8.35
N VAL A 171 6.93 9.91 -8.27
CA VAL A 171 5.71 9.22 -8.73
C VAL A 171 4.47 9.82 -8.06
N GLU A 172 4.51 10.04 -6.74
CA GLU A 172 3.40 10.60 -5.96
C GLU A 172 3.01 12.02 -6.38
N LYS A 173 4.00 12.84 -6.77
CA LYS A 173 3.78 14.26 -7.12
C LYS A 173 3.30 14.49 -8.55
N ILE A 174 3.31 13.46 -9.41
CA ILE A 174 2.87 13.65 -10.80
C ILE A 174 1.36 13.92 -10.83
N PRO A 175 0.90 14.96 -11.55
CA PRO A 175 -0.51 15.35 -11.61
C PRO A 175 -1.31 14.71 -12.76
N ALA A 176 -0.64 14.15 -13.77
CA ALA A 176 -1.28 13.67 -15.01
C ALA A 176 -0.84 12.27 -15.45
N ILE A 177 -1.80 11.46 -15.92
CA ILE A 177 -1.60 10.07 -16.40
C ILE A 177 -0.54 9.99 -17.53
N ARG A 178 -0.57 10.93 -18.48
CA ARG A 178 0.42 10.95 -19.59
C ARG A 178 1.84 11.19 -19.08
N SER A 179 1.99 12.07 -18.10
CA SER A 179 3.28 12.36 -17.47
C SER A 179 3.77 11.17 -16.65
N LEU A 180 2.86 10.44 -16.01
CA LEU A 180 3.17 9.23 -15.27
C LEU A 180 3.76 8.13 -16.17
N ARG A 181 3.16 7.89 -17.34
CA ARG A 181 3.72 6.95 -18.33
C ARG A 181 5.12 7.35 -18.80
N ARG A 182 5.37 8.65 -18.98
CA ARG A 182 6.70 9.16 -19.35
C ARG A 182 7.70 8.96 -18.22
N LEU A 183 7.28 9.20 -16.98
CA LEU A 183 8.10 8.93 -15.80
C LEU A 183 8.48 7.45 -15.72
N THR A 184 7.51 6.54 -15.84
CA THR A 184 7.79 5.09 -15.76
C THR A 184 8.90 4.68 -16.73
N LYS A 185 8.86 5.20 -17.97
CA LYS A 185 9.92 4.97 -18.98
C LYS A 185 11.28 5.58 -18.62
N SER A 186 11.33 6.59 -17.75
CA SER A 186 12.58 7.20 -17.30
C SER A 186 13.14 6.61 -15.99
N LEU A 187 12.37 5.79 -15.27
CA LEU A 187 12.80 5.22 -13.97
C LEU A 187 14.10 4.42 -14.10
N ALA A 188 14.22 3.56 -15.13
CA ALA A 188 15.44 2.80 -15.36
C ALA A 188 16.68 3.69 -15.52
N ARG A 189 16.55 4.81 -16.26
CA ARG A 189 17.63 5.80 -16.42
C ARG A 189 17.93 6.53 -15.12
N HIS A 190 16.91 6.80 -14.30
CA HIS A 190 17.10 7.41 -12.99
C HIS A 190 17.92 6.51 -12.07
N PHE A 191 17.58 5.23 -11.97
CA PHE A 191 18.34 4.26 -11.18
C PHE A 191 19.77 4.08 -11.71
N ALA A 192 19.94 3.90 -13.02
CA ALA A 192 21.26 3.75 -13.65
C ALA A 192 22.21 4.93 -13.34
N ARG A 193 21.68 6.15 -13.21
CA ARG A 193 22.46 7.34 -12.86
C ARG A 193 22.68 7.50 -11.35
N SER A 194 21.79 6.96 -10.54
CA SER A 194 21.73 7.25 -9.10
C SER A 194 22.37 6.16 -8.23
N VAL A 195 22.53 4.95 -8.77
CA VAL A 195 23.07 3.80 -8.04
C VAL A 195 24.36 3.34 -8.71
N PRO A 196 25.53 3.65 -8.12
CA PRO A 196 26.79 3.05 -8.52
C PRO A 196 26.73 1.53 -8.35
N VAL A 197 27.13 0.78 -9.37
CA VAL A 197 27.05 -0.70 -9.41
C VAL A 197 28.44 -1.32 -9.34
N LYS A 198 28.57 -2.45 -8.64
CA LYS A 198 29.77 -3.28 -8.62
C LYS A 198 30.00 -3.91 -9.99
N GLU A 199 31.11 -3.59 -10.64
CA GLU A 199 31.47 -4.18 -11.92
C GLU A 199 31.80 -5.67 -11.77
N GLY A 200 31.37 -6.50 -12.74
CA GLY A 200 31.64 -7.94 -12.76
C GLY A 200 30.94 -8.76 -11.67
N PHE A 201 30.07 -8.17 -10.85
CA PHE A 201 29.35 -8.89 -9.81
C PHE A 201 28.04 -9.51 -10.33
N GLU A 202 27.95 -10.84 -10.26
CA GLU A 202 26.73 -11.58 -10.54
C GLU A 202 26.05 -12.04 -9.24
N PRO A 203 24.91 -11.46 -8.85
CA PRO A 203 24.23 -11.87 -7.62
C PRO A 203 23.48 -13.19 -7.78
N LEU A 204 23.37 -13.91 -6.66
CA LEU A 204 22.46 -15.05 -6.54
C LEU A 204 21.02 -14.61 -6.79
N ARG A 205 20.25 -15.41 -7.53
CA ARG A 205 18.81 -15.17 -7.71
C ARG A 205 18.05 -15.84 -6.59
N VAL A 206 17.33 -15.06 -5.79
CA VAL A 206 16.52 -15.55 -4.67
C VAL A 206 15.05 -15.24 -4.95
N GLY A 207 14.18 -16.23 -4.76
CA GLY A 207 12.73 -16.05 -4.79
C GLY A 207 12.18 -16.01 -3.37
N ILE A 208 11.45 -14.95 -3.04
CA ILE A 208 10.74 -14.83 -1.76
C ILE A 208 9.31 -15.33 -1.98
N VAL A 209 8.92 -16.39 -1.25
CA VAL A 209 7.61 -17.03 -1.38
C VAL A 209 7.00 -17.17 0.00
N GLY A 210 5.71 -16.86 0.13
CA GLY A 210 5.01 -16.94 1.41
C GLY A 210 3.60 -16.37 1.36
N GLU A 211 3.10 -16.00 2.53
CA GLU A 211 1.81 -15.31 2.67
C GLU A 211 1.89 -13.93 1.99
N ILE A 212 0.86 -13.56 1.22
CA ILE A 212 0.91 -12.39 0.32
C ILE A 212 1.27 -11.09 1.05
N PHE A 213 0.69 -10.82 2.22
CA PHE A 213 0.97 -9.59 2.94
C PHE A 213 2.38 -9.60 3.52
N VAL A 214 2.85 -10.75 4.01
CA VAL A 214 4.21 -10.87 4.56
C VAL A 214 5.25 -10.61 3.47
N VAL A 215 5.04 -11.12 2.26
CA VAL A 215 5.94 -10.83 1.13
C VAL A 215 5.94 -9.33 0.80
N LEU A 216 4.78 -8.68 0.83
CA LEU A 216 4.63 -7.27 0.42
C LEU A 216 5.06 -6.23 1.47
N ASP A 217 5.00 -6.54 2.77
CA ASP A 217 5.19 -5.57 3.84
C ASP A 217 6.56 -5.72 4.52
N ASP A 218 7.41 -4.70 4.37
CA ASP A 218 8.78 -4.67 4.89
C ASP A 218 8.86 -5.01 6.39
N PHE A 219 7.93 -4.49 7.21
CA PHE A 219 7.93 -4.78 8.64
C PHE A 219 7.56 -6.23 8.92
N ALA A 220 6.58 -6.78 8.18
CA ALA A 220 6.11 -8.14 8.38
C ALA A 220 7.15 -9.20 8.03
N ASN A 221 7.98 -8.95 7.01
CA ASN A 221 9.09 -9.84 6.63
C ASN A 221 10.43 -9.51 7.28
N CYS A 222 10.48 -8.55 8.20
CA CYS A 222 11.72 -8.10 8.84
C CYS A 222 12.77 -7.58 7.84
N ASP A 223 12.32 -6.81 6.85
CA ASP A 223 13.17 -6.17 5.85
C ASP A 223 14.04 -7.19 5.08
N ILE A 224 13.48 -8.37 4.78
CA ILE A 224 14.24 -9.48 4.20
C ILE A 224 14.84 -9.11 2.84
N GLU A 225 14.12 -8.34 2.03
CA GLU A 225 14.60 -7.84 0.73
C GLU A 225 15.83 -6.95 0.90
N ARG A 226 15.84 -6.10 1.93
CA ARG A 226 16.99 -5.24 2.24
C ARG A 226 18.18 -6.03 2.74
N THR A 227 17.91 -7.11 3.47
CA THR A 227 18.93 -7.98 4.06
C THR A 227 19.62 -8.84 3.00
N LEU A 228 18.86 -9.38 2.05
CA LEU A 228 19.37 -10.29 1.03
C LEU A 228 20.07 -9.56 -0.13
N GLY A 229 19.73 -8.30 -0.37
CA GLY A 229 20.23 -7.54 -1.52
C GLY A 229 19.28 -7.63 -2.68
#